data_AF-A0A7W1PXE3-F1
#
_entry.id   AF-A0A7W1PXE3-F1
#
_cell.length_a   1.000
_cell.length_b   1.000
_cell.length_c   1.000
_cell.angle_alpha   90.00
_cell.angle_beta   90.00
_cell.angle_gamma   90.00
#
_symmetry.space_group_name_H-M   'P 1'
#
loop_
_entity.id
_entity.type
_entity.pdbx_description
1 polymer ?
#
loop_
_entity_poly.entity_id
_entity_poly.type
_entity_poly.pdbx_seq_one_letter_code
_entity_poly.pdbx_strand_id
1 'polypeptide(L)'
;EYGQVLRIWGTEFSLSGQYLYVSTNDTIAMLYQYDLYASNVSASRITIDSFAGFPWPGGMLRLAPDNKIYYSMAWYDGFNNNFPYPDTAYNMYNMNLSVINNPDQPGLACNFTPFSFYLGGKRTYWGLPNNPDYELGPLAGSACDTIVGVIEDKPLLIKELKIYPNPVKDVLYFTIAANEKITEVKIFDAKGKEVLNVATHQQRIDVTNLPPGLYLLKVITNSEVYNAKFVKVNGN
;
A
#
# COMPACT_ATOMS: atom_id res chain seq x y z
N GLU A 1 17.51 -2.71 38.40
CA GLU A 1 16.94 -1.44 37.93
C GLU A 1 15.90 -1.75 36.87
N TYR A 2 14.62 -1.50 37.13
CA TYR A 2 13.59 -1.64 36.11
C TYR A 2 13.71 -0.43 35.17
N GLY A 3 14.43 -0.60 34.06
CA GLY A 3 14.52 0.41 33.02
C GLY A 3 13.12 0.76 32.53
N GLN A 4 12.81 2.06 32.43
CA GLN A 4 11.53 2.54 31.90
C GLN A 4 11.30 1.91 30.51
N VAL A 5 10.23 1.13 30.39
CA VAL A 5 9.81 0.56 29.11
C VAL A 5 9.34 1.72 28.25
N LEU A 6 10.11 2.07 27.22
CA LEU A 6 9.70 3.05 26.21
C LEU A 6 8.46 2.50 25.50
N ARG A 7 7.31 3.16 25.71
CA ARG A 7 6.06 2.85 24.98
C ARG A 7 6.14 3.41 23.57
N ILE A 8 6.84 2.70 22.69
CA ILE A 8 6.95 3.06 21.27
C ILE A 8 5.56 2.98 20.63
N TRP A 9 5.22 3.98 19.82
CA TRP A 9 3.95 4.04 19.10
C TRP A 9 4.14 3.90 17.59
N GLY A 10 4.92 4.81 16.99
CA GLY A 10 5.15 4.84 15.55
C GLY A 10 6.63 4.94 15.22
N THR A 11 7.02 4.33 14.11
CA THR A 11 8.37 4.43 13.54
C THR A 11 8.30 4.75 12.06
N GLU A 12 9.23 5.53 11.55
CA GLU A 12 9.32 5.86 10.12
C GLU A 12 10.78 6.04 9.69
N PHE A 13 11.13 5.53 8.51
CA PHE A 13 12.45 5.71 7.94
C PHE A 13 12.54 7.05 7.20
N SER A 14 13.71 7.67 7.22
CA SER A 14 14.03 8.71 6.25
C SER A 14 14.12 8.13 4.84
N LEU A 15 14.05 8.96 3.81
CA LEU A 15 14.04 8.49 2.42
C LEU A 15 15.32 7.73 2.06
N SER A 16 16.49 8.17 2.56
CA SER A 16 17.76 7.45 2.39
C SER A 16 17.83 6.13 3.16
N GLY A 17 16.93 5.89 4.11
CA GLY A 17 16.98 4.75 5.02
C GLY A 17 18.08 4.82 6.08
N GLN A 18 18.85 5.91 6.16
CA GLN A 18 19.90 6.06 7.19
C GLN A 18 19.29 6.38 8.56
N TYR A 19 18.27 7.21 8.64
CA TYR A 19 17.69 7.64 9.91
C TYR A 19 16.35 6.95 10.17
N LEU A 20 16.19 6.43 11.39
CA LEU A 20 14.93 5.94 11.91
C LEU A 20 14.36 6.92 12.91
N TYR A 21 13.15 7.43 12.65
CA TYR A 21 12.40 8.23 13.60
C TYR A 21 11.49 7.33 14.43
N VAL A 22 11.44 7.59 15.73
CA VAL A 22 10.65 6.81 16.68
C VAL A 22 9.86 7.77 17.57
N SER A 23 8.55 7.57 17.60
CA SER A 23 7.64 8.29 18.49
C SER A 23 7.23 7.39 19.65
N THR A 24 7.08 7.97 20.84
CA THR A 24 6.54 7.28 22.01
C THR A 24 5.20 7.84 22.42
N ASN A 25 4.40 7.02 23.09
CA ASN A 25 3.12 7.38 23.65
C ASN A 25 3.09 7.06 25.15
N ASP A 26 3.40 8.09 25.94
CA ASP A 26 3.39 8.02 27.41
C ASP A 26 2.96 9.39 27.98
N THR A 27 3.10 9.58 29.28
CA THR A 27 2.87 10.85 29.99
C THR A 27 3.70 12.00 29.40
N ILE A 28 4.90 11.68 28.92
CA ILE A 28 5.71 12.55 28.07
C ILE A 28 5.96 11.78 26.78
N ALA A 29 5.42 12.26 25.66
CA ALA A 29 5.75 11.68 24.35
C ALA A 29 7.09 12.22 23.88
N MET A 30 7.92 11.32 23.38
CA MET A 30 9.26 11.64 22.91
C MET A 30 9.31 11.38 21.40
N LEU A 31 10.01 12.24 20.68
CA LEU A 31 10.39 12.02 19.29
C LEU A 31 11.91 11.81 19.26
N TYR A 32 12.31 10.62 18.86
CA TYR A 32 13.71 10.24 18.73
C TYR A 32 14.10 10.07 17.26
N GLN A 33 15.38 10.24 17.00
CA GLN A 33 16.04 9.83 15.77
C GLN A 33 17.19 8.87 16.12
N TYR A 34 17.36 7.82 15.34
CA TYR A 34 18.48 6.89 15.41
C TYR A 34 19.20 6.89 14.07
N ASP A 35 20.53 6.91 14.10
CA ASP A 35 21.37 6.66 12.92
C ASP A 35 21.61 5.15 12.80
N LEU A 36 21.08 4.55 11.73
CA LEU A 36 21.17 3.13 11.44
C LEU A 36 22.53 2.73 10.85
N TYR A 37 23.34 3.69 10.41
CA TYR A 37 24.71 3.45 9.94
C TYR A 37 25.75 3.60 11.06
N ALA A 38 25.33 4.03 12.26
CA ALA A 38 26.21 4.07 13.41
C ALA A 38 26.66 2.66 13.83
N SER A 39 27.91 2.52 14.27
CA SER A 39 28.46 1.26 14.78
C SER A 39 27.70 0.71 15.99
N ASN A 40 27.02 1.58 16.74
CA ASN A 40 26.08 1.22 17.80
C ASN A 40 24.79 2.05 17.64
N VAL A 41 23.81 1.48 16.94
CA VAL A 41 22.51 2.11 16.66
C VAL A 41 21.78 2.50 17.94
N SER A 42 21.76 1.64 18.96
CA SER A 42 21.06 1.95 20.22
C SER A 42 21.64 3.17 20.95
N ALA A 43 22.96 3.38 20.83
CA ALA A 43 23.65 4.53 21.40
C ALA A 43 23.56 5.80 20.54
N SER A 44 23.17 5.70 19.26
CA SER A 44 23.05 6.86 18.34
C SER A 44 21.78 7.67 18.55
N ARG A 45 20.92 7.29 19.50
CA ARG A 45 19.65 7.96 19.80
C ARG A 45 19.83 9.44 20.13
N ILE A 46 19.19 10.29 19.33
CA ILE A 46 19.04 11.72 19.60
C ILE A 46 17.57 12.00 19.92
N THR A 47 17.32 12.85 20.91
CA THR A 47 15.98 13.41 21.16
C THR A 47 15.79 14.62 20.27
N ILE A 48 14.80 14.57 19.40
CA ILE A 48 14.41 15.66 18.51
C ILE A 48 13.47 16.61 19.25
N ASP A 49 12.45 16.07 19.91
CA ASP A 49 11.50 16.86 20.69
C ASP A 49 10.82 16.01 21.79
N SER A 50 10.14 16.68 22.72
CA SER A 50 9.36 16.10 23.81
C SER A 50 8.08 16.88 24.05
N PHE A 51 6.97 16.18 24.24
CA PHE A 51 5.65 16.75 24.45
C PHE A 51 5.13 16.36 25.82
N ALA A 52 5.03 17.36 26.69
CA ALA A 52 4.45 17.26 28.01
C ALA A 52 3.20 18.14 28.13
N GLY A 53 2.38 17.89 29.15
CA GLY A 53 1.21 18.71 29.48
C GLY A 53 -0.14 18.00 29.33
N PHE A 54 -0.19 16.87 28.62
CA PHE A 54 -1.33 15.95 28.61
C PHE A 54 -0.84 14.54 28.29
N PRO A 55 -1.45 13.49 28.85
CA PRO A 55 -0.90 12.15 28.73
C PRO A 55 -1.23 11.53 27.36
N TRP A 56 -0.32 10.67 26.89
CA TRP A 56 -0.46 9.85 25.69
C TRP A 56 -0.65 10.62 24.38
N PRO A 57 0.12 11.69 24.09
CA PRO A 57 -0.17 12.53 22.94
C PRO A 57 0.44 11.97 21.64
N GLY A 58 1.51 11.17 21.72
CA GLY A 58 2.32 10.80 20.55
C GLY A 58 1.69 9.76 19.63
N GLY A 59 1.56 10.09 18.35
CA GLY A 59 0.92 9.25 17.33
C GLY A 59 1.90 8.70 16.30
N MET A 60 1.41 8.50 15.08
CA MET A 60 2.12 7.83 13.99
C MET A 60 3.01 8.83 13.24
N LEU A 61 4.16 8.33 12.80
CA LEU A 61 5.05 9.01 11.87
C LEU A 61 4.78 8.46 10.47
N ARG A 62 4.75 9.32 9.44
CA ARG A 62 4.61 8.89 8.06
C ARG A 62 5.42 9.73 7.09
N LEU A 63 6.25 9.09 6.29
CA LEU A 63 6.91 9.73 5.14
C LEU A 63 5.87 9.98 4.05
N ALA A 64 5.82 11.21 3.56
CA ALA A 64 4.91 11.63 2.50
C ALA A 64 5.65 11.85 1.16
N PRO A 65 4.94 11.92 0.02
CA PRO A 65 5.53 12.10 -1.30
C PRO A 65 6.34 13.39 -1.50
N ASP A 66 6.20 14.37 -0.59
CA ASP A 66 7.00 15.60 -0.56
C ASP A 66 8.35 15.44 0.16
N ASN A 67 8.74 14.19 0.47
CA ASN A 67 9.95 13.81 1.20
C ASN A 67 10.03 14.36 2.63
N LYS A 68 8.88 14.69 3.24
CA LYS A 68 8.79 15.08 4.64
C LYS A 68 8.14 13.99 5.47
N ILE A 69 8.48 13.94 6.75
CA ILE A 69 7.79 13.05 7.70
C ILE A 69 6.77 13.88 8.47
N TYR A 70 5.53 13.43 8.45
CA TYR A 70 4.43 14.00 9.22
C TYR A 70 4.21 13.18 10.48
N TYR A 71 3.95 13.87 11.58
CA TYR A 71 3.75 13.28 12.89
C TYR A 71 2.38 13.68 13.44
N SER A 72 1.51 12.69 13.62
CA SER A 72 0.19 12.91 14.23
C SER A 72 0.26 12.84 15.74
N MET A 73 -0.64 13.57 16.39
CA MET A 73 -0.81 13.54 17.84
C MET A 73 -2.30 13.56 18.18
N ALA A 74 -2.69 12.83 19.22
CA ALA A 74 -4.05 12.89 19.74
C ALA A 74 -4.09 13.76 20.98
N TRP A 75 -5.03 14.70 21.03
CA TRP A 75 -5.35 15.43 22.25
C TRP A 75 -6.17 14.61 23.23
N TYR A 76 -6.00 14.86 24.52
CA TYR A 76 -6.82 14.33 25.61
C TYR A 76 -6.88 15.36 26.74
N ASP A 77 -8.06 15.63 27.26
CA ASP A 77 -8.29 16.63 28.32
C ASP A 77 -8.14 16.07 29.74
N GLY A 78 -7.91 14.76 29.89
CA GLY A 78 -7.84 14.11 31.19
C GLY A 78 -9.19 13.64 31.74
N PHE A 79 -10.31 13.94 31.07
CA PHE A 79 -11.66 13.70 31.59
C PHE A 79 -12.54 12.92 30.61
N ASN A 80 -12.52 13.27 29.33
CA ASN A 80 -13.38 12.72 28.30
C ASN A 80 -12.64 11.73 27.41
N ASN A 81 -13.30 10.66 26.99
CA ASN A 81 -12.73 9.72 26.01
C ASN A 81 -12.22 10.47 24.78
N ASN A 82 -10.95 10.25 24.42
CA ASN A 82 -10.35 10.84 23.23
C ASN A 82 -10.62 10.00 21.97
N PHE A 83 -11.55 9.05 22.02
CA PHE A 83 -12.07 8.34 20.86
C PHE A 83 -13.50 7.83 21.10
N PRO A 84 -14.47 8.19 20.23
CA PRO A 84 -14.41 9.31 19.30
C PRO A 84 -14.36 10.64 20.07
N TYR A 85 -13.71 11.65 19.49
CA TYR A 85 -13.73 13.00 20.04
C TYR A 85 -15.16 13.54 20.16
N PRO A 86 -15.49 14.28 21.22
CA PRO A 86 -16.69 15.09 21.22
C PRO A 86 -16.59 16.16 20.12
N ASP A 87 -17.75 16.65 19.66
CA ASP A 87 -17.82 17.69 18.63
C ASP A 87 -17.13 19.00 19.01
N THR A 88 -16.78 19.19 20.28
CA THR A 88 -16.09 20.38 20.79
C THR A 88 -14.58 20.23 20.90
N ALA A 89 -14.02 19.03 20.71
CA ALA A 89 -12.59 18.77 20.90
C ALA A 89 -11.78 19.24 19.68
N TYR A 90 -11.47 20.53 19.64
CA TYR A 90 -10.64 21.20 18.65
C TYR A 90 -9.52 21.98 19.33
N ASN A 91 -8.28 21.70 18.97
CA ASN A 91 -7.10 22.40 19.47
C ASN A 91 -5.92 22.25 18.51
N MET A 92 -4.82 22.93 18.82
CA MET A 92 -3.63 22.88 17.97
C MET A 92 -3.03 21.47 17.81
N TYR A 93 -3.20 20.57 18.78
CA TYR A 93 -2.59 19.24 18.77
C TYR A 93 -3.31 18.27 17.84
N ASN A 94 -4.64 18.36 17.77
CA ASN A 94 -5.45 17.48 16.93
C ASN A 94 -5.84 18.12 15.58
N MET A 95 -5.72 19.43 15.42
CA MET A 95 -6.01 20.12 14.15
C MET A 95 -4.78 20.32 13.26
N ASN A 96 -3.59 19.98 13.74
CA ASN A 96 -2.36 20.11 12.99
C ASN A 96 -1.52 18.83 13.08
N LEU A 97 -0.70 18.61 12.05
CA LEU A 97 0.40 17.66 12.09
C LEU A 97 1.70 18.41 12.39
N SER A 98 2.61 17.74 13.09
CA SER A 98 4.00 18.19 13.19
C SER A 98 4.79 17.69 11.99
N VAL A 99 5.80 18.43 11.56
CA VAL A 99 6.54 18.15 10.31
C VAL A 99 8.04 18.11 10.56
N ILE A 100 8.67 17.01 10.17
CA ILE A 100 10.12 16.89 10.00
C ILE A 100 10.43 17.28 8.56
N ASN A 101 11.03 18.46 8.36
CA ASN A 101 11.20 19.03 7.02
C ASN A 101 12.36 18.43 6.23
N ASN A 102 13.42 17.98 6.91
CA ASN A 102 14.61 17.41 6.29
C ASN A 102 14.93 16.03 6.89
N PRO A 103 14.13 14.98 6.64
CA PRO A 103 14.27 13.69 7.33
C PRO A 103 15.65 13.03 7.20
N ASP A 104 16.38 13.29 6.12
CA ASP A 104 17.73 12.76 5.87
C ASP A 104 18.86 13.59 6.52
N GLN A 105 18.55 14.51 7.43
CA GLN A 105 19.56 15.28 8.16
C GLN A 105 19.66 14.82 9.63
N PRO A 106 20.87 14.80 10.22
CA PRO A 106 21.08 14.33 11.59
C PRO A 106 20.57 15.30 12.66
N GLY A 107 19.98 14.74 13.71
CA GLY A 107 19.54 15.46 14.89
C GLY A 107 18.66 16.66 14.57
N LEU A 108 18.94 17.81 15.19
CA LEU A 108 18.17 19.03 15.01
C LEU A 108 18.24 19.60 13.57
N ALA A 109 19.19 19.17 12.74
CA ALA A 109 19.24 19.56 11.33
C ALA A 109 18.06 18.98 10.52
N CYS A 110 17.33 18.02 11.06
CA CYS A 110 16.07 17.54 10.48
C CYS A 110 14.97 18.61 10.40
N ASN A 111 15.17 19.76 11.07
CA ASN A 111 14.28 20.92 11.04
C ASN A 111 12.84 20.54 11.40
N PHE A 112 12.69 19.95 12.58
CA PHE A 112 11.38 19.60 13.13
C PHE A 112 10.59 20.84 13.49
N THR A 113 9.34 20.89 13.05
CA THR A 113 8.41 22.00 13.27
C THR A 113 7.11 21.45 13.87
N PRO A 114 6.87 21.62 15.18
CA PRO A 114 5.68 21.06 15.82
C PRO A 114 4.42 21.79 15.37
N PHE A 115 3.35 21.04 15.10
CA PHE A 115 2.01 21.53 14.76
C PHE A 115 1.96 22.56 13.62
N SER A 116 2.84 22.43 12.63
CA SER A 116 3.03 23.40 11.54
C SER A 116 2.15 23.15 10.31
N PHE A 117 1.48 21.99 10.21
CA PHE A 117 0.62 21.64 9.08
C PHE A 117 -0.86 21.58 9.47
N TYR A 118 -1.64 22.57 9.05
CA TYR A 118 -3.06 22.68 9.38
C TYR A 118 -3.94 21.77 8.52
N LEU A 119 -4.84 21.02 9.16
CA LEU A 119 -5.70 20.03 8.51
C LEU A 119 -7.00 20.61 7.91
N GLY A 120 -7.16 21.94 7.84
CA GLY A 120 -8.31 22.56 7.18
C GLY A 120 -9.63 22.31 7.91
N GLY A 121 -9.65 22.41 9.25
CA GLY A 121 -10.84 22.17 10.08
C GLY A 121 -11.12 20.70 10.41
N LYS A 122 -10.27 19.78 9.92
CA LYS A 122 -10.31 18.37 10.28
C LYS A 122 -9.47 18.09 11.52
N ARG A 123 -9.61 16.88 12.07
CA ARG A 123 -8.93 16.40 13.27
C ARG A 123 -8.18 15.11 13.00
N THR A 124 -7.04 14.93 13.64
CA THR A 124 -6.28 13.68 13.71
C THR A 124 -6.40 13.06 15.10
N TYR A 125 -6.23 11.74 15.17
CA TYR A 125 -5.93 11.02 16.41
C TYR A 125 -4.45 10.62 16.34
N TRP A 126 -4.11 9.44 16.86
CA TRP A 126 -2.77 8.87 16.76
C TRP A 126 -2.44 8.24 15.41
N GLY A 127 -3.43 7.96 14.56
CA GLY A 127 -3.20 7.33 13.25
C GLY A 127 -2.94 8.37 12.16
N LEU A 128 -2.23 7.95 11.12
CA LEU A 128 -2.27 8.60 9.81
C LEU A 128 -2.85 7.61 8.79
N PRO A 129 -3.43 8.08 7.68
CA PRO A 129 -3.86 7.19 6.61
C PRO A 129 -2.71 6.27 6.18
N ASN A 130 -2.98 4.97 6.10
CA ASN A 130 -2.06 4.06 5.45
C ASN A 130 -2.16 4.33 3.94
N ASN A 131 -1.22 5.12 3.43
CA ASN A 131 -1.04 5.35 2.00
C ASN A 131 0.17 4.50 1.58
N PRO A 132 -0.03 3.26 1.09
CA PRO A 132 1.07 2.51 0.48
C PRO A 132 1.62 3.32 -0.69
N ASP A 133 2.94 3.40 -0.78
CA ASP A 133 3.59 3.99 -1.94
C ASP A 133 3.46 3.02 -3.11
N TYR A 134 2.40 3.22 -3.91
CA TYR A 134 2.15 2.45 -5.12
C TYR A 134 3.03 2.89 -6.30
N GLU A 135 3.83 3.96 -6.13
CA GLU A 135 4.75 4.49 -7.12
C GLU A 135 6.19 4.02 -6.89
N LEU A 136 6.43 3.13 -5.91
CA LEU A 136 7.68 2.40 -5.79
C LEU A 136 7.97 1.70 -7.13
N GLY A 137 8.87 2.31 -7.90
CA GLY A 137 9.41 1.72 -9.12
C GLY A 137 10.03 0.36 -8.82
N PRO A 138 10.26 -0.47 -9.85
CA PRO A 138 10.90 -1.77 -9.65
C PRO A 138 12.22 -1.61 -8.90
N LEU A 139 12.45 -2.44 -7.87
CA LEU A 139 13.72 -2.49 -7.16
C LEU A 139 14.81 -3.01 -8.13
N ALA A 140 15.61 -2.09 -8.66
CA ALA A 140 16.67 -2.42 -9.63
C ALA A 140 17.61 -3.49 -9.06
N GLY A 141 17.63 -4.67 -9.68
CA GLY A 141 18.51 -5.77 -9.28
C GLY A 141 17.98 -6.68 -8.16
N SER A 142 16.68 -6.62 -7.84
CA SER A 142 16.08 -7.62 -6.94
C SER A 142 16.22 -9.04 -7.52
N ALA A 143 16.55 -10.04 -6.68
CA ALA A 143 16.60 -11.45 -7.11
C ALA A 143 15.21 -12.02 -7.49
N CYS A 144 14.15 -11.32 -7.09
CA CYS A 144 12.77 -11.58 -7.50
C CYS A 144 12.33 -10.67 -8.67
N ASP A 145 13.24 -9.82 -9.19
CA ASP A 145 13.03 -9.09 -10.43
C ASP A 145 13.10 -10.08 -11.58
N THR A 146 12.04 -10.17 -12.37
CA THR A 146 12.04 -11.05 -13.56
C THR A 146 12.82 -10.41 -14.71
N ILE A 147 13.36 -9.20 -14.52
CA ILE A 147 14.16 -8.49 -15.51
C ILE A 147 15.63 -8.89 -15.35
N VAL A 148 15.95 -10.09 -15.84
CA VAL A 148 17.31 -10.41 -16.22
C VAL A 148 17.50 -9.90 -17.64
N GLY A 149 18.14 -8.73 -17.77
CA GLY A 149 18.71 -8.20 -19.02
C GLY A 149 17.79 -8.14 -20.24
N VAL A 150 17.20 -6.98 -20.50
CA VAL A 150 16.75 -6.64 -21.85
C VAL A 150 17.75 -5.65 -22.44
N ILE A 151 18.70 -6.23 -23.19
CA ILE A 151 19.35 -5.60 -24.33
C ILE A 151 18.22 -5.09 -25.24
N GLU A 152 18.30 -3.86 -25.74
CA GLU A 152 17.30 -3.29 -26.64
C GLU A 152 16.84 -4.30 -27.71
N ASP A 153 15.52 -4.46 -27.84
CA ASP A 153 14.77 -4.02 -29.03
C ASP A 153 13.59 -4.98 -29.37
N LYS A 154 12.38 -4.60 -28.94
CA LYS A 154 11.10 -4.77 -29.66
C LYS A 154 9.95 -4.22 -28.80
N PRO A 155 9.05 -3.38 -29.33
CA PRO A 155 7.81 -3.09 -28.62
C PRO A 155 7.07 -4.41 -28.39
N LEU A 156 6.67 -4.66 -27.14
CA LEU A 156 5.75 -5.74 -26.80
C LEU A 156 4.50 -5.53 -27.66
N LEU A 157 4.34 -6.35 -28.70
CA LEU A 157 3.04 -6.55 -29.31
C LEU A 157 2.14 -7.02 -28.17
N ILE A 158 1.24 -6.15 -27.71
CA ILE A 158 0.14 -6.55 -26.84
C ILE A 158 -0.65 -7.56 -27.67
N LYS A 159 -0.46 -8.85 -27.41
CA LYS A 159 -1.15 -9.92 -28.13
C LYS A 159 -2.62 -9.88 -27.70
N GLU A 160 -3.47 -9.33 -28.55
CA GLU A 160 -4.87 -9.05 -28.21
C GLU A 160 -5.72 -10.35 -28.18
N LEU A 161 -6.08 -10.83 -26.98
CA LEU A 161 -7.23 -11.71 -26.79
C LEU A 161 -8.48 -10.84 -26.62
N LYS A 162 -9.38 -10.85 -27.58
CA LYS A 162 -10.70 -10.19 -27.44
C LYS A 162 -11.74 -11.23 -27.09
N ILE A 163 -12.65 -10.89 -26.18
CA ILE A 163 -13.75 -11.75 -25.75
C ILE A 163 -15.08 -11.02 -25.93
N TYR A 164 -16.13 -11.74 -26.34
CA TYR A 164 -17.47 -11.18 -26.49
C TYR A 164 -18.55 -12.27 -26.55
N PRO A 165 -19.79 -11.98 -26.14
CA PRO A 165 -20.16 -10.81 -25.36
C PRO A 165 -19.57 -10.87 -23.94
N ASN A 166 -19.32 -9.73 -23.33
CA ASN A 166 -19.02 -9.64 -21.90
C ASN A 166 -19.80 -8.44 -21.34
N PRO A 167 -20.84 -8.64 -20.52
CA PRO A 167 -21.27 -9.92 -19.91
C PRO A 167 -21.85 -10.96 -20.90
N VAL A 168 -21.70 -12.24 -20.58
CA VAL A 168 -22.18 -13.38 -21.39
C VAL A 168 -23.34 -14.12 -20.71
N LYS A 169 -24.29 -14.59 -21.53
CA LYS A 169 -25.39 -15.49 -21.10
C LYS A 169 -25.03 -16.94 -21.35
N ASP A 170 -24.91 -17.36 -22.61
CA ASP A 170 -24.86 -18.80 -22.94
C ASP A 170 -23.56 -19.20 -23.63
N VAL A 171 -23.10 -18.42 -24.61
CA VAL A 171 -21.90 -18.73 -25.40
C VAL A 171 -20.95 -17.54 -25.41
N LEU A 172 -19.71 -17.78 -25.00
CA LEU A 172 -18.62 -16.81 -25.03
C LEU A 172 -17.74 -17.07 -26.27
N TYR A 173 -17.55 -16.05 -27.08
CA TYR A 173 -16.63 -16.05 -28.21
C TYR A 173 -15.34 -15.35 -27.83
N PHE A 174 -14.25 -15.76 -28.46
CA PHE A 174 -12.95 -15.14 -28.25
C PHE A 174 -12.09 -15.18 -29.51
N THR A 175 -11.32 -14.13 -29.77
CA THR A 175 -10.43 -14.05 -30.94
C THR A 175 -8.98 -13.94 -30.48
N ILE A 176 -8.12 -14.76 -31.08
CA ILE A 176 -6.66 -14.74 -30.91
C ILE A 176 -5.98 -14.41 -32.26
N ALA A 177 -4.66 -14.20 -32.25
CA ALA A 177 -3.90 -13.94 -33.47
C ALA A 177 -4.06 -15.06 -34.52
N ALA A 178 -4.12 -14.68 -35.80
CA ALA A 178 -4.55 -15.55 -36.91
C ALA A 178 -3.72 -16.83 -37.13
N ASN A 179 -2.48 -16.90 -36.61
CA ASN A 179 -1.56 -18.00 -36.86
C ASN A 179 -1.50 -19.05 -35.73
N GLU A 180 -2.37 -18.93 -34.72
CA GLU A 180 -2.30 -19.77 -33.54
C GLU A 180 -3.46 -20.77 -33.48
N LYS A 181 -3.11 -22.04 -33.21
CA LYS A 181 -4.08 -23.13 -33.12
C LYS A 181 -4.42 -23.38 -31.66
N ILE A 182 -5.68 -23.20 -31.31
CA ILE A 182 -6.19 -23.51 -29.97
C ILE A 182 -6.11 -25.02 -29.76
N THR A 183 -5.58 -25.43 -28.62
CA THR A 183 -5.48 -26.83 -28.18
C THR A 183 -6.45 -27.10 -27.04
N GLU A 184 -6.58 -26.16 -26.11
CA GLU A 184 -7.36 -26.34 -24.87
C GLU A 184 -7.92 -25.00 -24.39
N VAL A 185 -9.14 -25.01 -23.86
CA VAL A 185 -9.76 -23.86 -23.21
C VAL A 185 -10.17 -24.26 -21.80
N LYS A 186 -9.75 -23.47 -20.81
CA LYS A 186 -10.08 -23.66 -19.40
C LYS A 186 -10.82 -22.45 -18.84
N ILE A 187 -11.72 -22.70 -17.90
CA ILE A 187 -12.40 -21.66 -17.14
C ILE A 187 -12.22 -21.92 -15.65
N PHE A 188 -11.88 -20.87 -14.91
CA PHE A 188 -11.74 -20.88 -13.46
C PHE A 188 -12.75 -19.95 -12.80
N ASP A 189 -13.29 -20.34 -11.65
CA ASP A 189 -14.12 -19.46 -10.83
C ASP A 189 -13.28 -18.38 -10.09
N ALA A 190 -13.95 -17.48 -9.38
CA ALA A 190 -13.29 -16.41 -8.63
C ALA A 190 -12.37 -16.90 -7.49
N LYS A 191 -12.45 -18.16 -7.08
CA LYS A 191 -11.57 -18.79 -6.09
C LYS A 191 -10.40 -19.54 -6.75
N GLY A 192 -10.29 -19.50 -8.08
CA GLY A 192 -9.26 -20.20 -8.85
C GLY A 192 -9.55 -21.68 -9.08
N LYS A 193 -10.75 -22.18 -8.78
CA LYS A 193 -11.12 -23.58 -9.05
C LYS A 193 -11.42 -23.75 -10.54
N GLU A 194 -10.83 -24.75 -11.17
CA GLU A 194 -11.17 -25.14 -12.55
C GLU A 194 -12.61 -25.66 -12.60
N VAL A 195 -13.45 -25.01 -13.40
CA VAL A 195 -14.88 -25.34 -13.55
C VAL A 195 -15.22 -25.89 -14.93
N LEU A 196 -14.36 -25.66 -15.92
CA LEU A 196 -14.52 -26.19 -17.27
C LEU A 196 -13.14 -26.37 -17.91
N ASN A 197 -12.94 -27.49 -18.59
CA ASN A 197 -11.77 -27.78 -19.39
C ASN A 197 -12.20 -28.53 -20.65
N VAL A 198 -11.96 -27.93 -21.82
CA VAL A 198 -12.37 -28.47 -23.11
C VAL A 198 -11.20 -28.39 -24.09
N ALA A 199 -10.79 -29.55 -24.62
CA ALA A 199 -9.93 -29.60 -25.80
C ALA A 199 -10.75 -29.19 -27.03
N THR A 200 -10.44 -28.02 -27.60
CA THR A 200 -11.18 -27.45 -28.73
C THR A 200 -10.27 -26.63 -29.63
N HIS A 201 -10.61 -26.60 -30.91
CA HIS A 201 -9.98 -25.73 -31.91
C HIS A 201 -10.88 -24.52 -32.23
N GLN A 202 -12.03 -24.41 -31.58
CA GLN A 202 -13.03 -23.38 -31.83
C GLN A 202 -12.79 -22.16 -30.94
N GLN A 203 -13.00 -20.99 -31.53
CA GLN A 203 -13.01 -19.68 -30.87
C GLN A 203 -14.32 -19.37 -30.13
N ARG A 204 -14.92 -20.40 -29.52
CA ARG A 204 -16.17 -20.30 -28.77
C ARG A 204 -16.20 -21.30 -27.63
N ILE A 205 -16.89 -20.95 -26.54
CA ILE A 205 -17.13 -21.85 -25.41
C ILE A 205 -18.54 -21.68 -24.87
N ASP A 206 -19.22 -22.81 -24.62
CA ASP A 206 -20.53 -22.85 -23.97
C ASP A 206 -20.34 -22.70 -22.46
N VAL A 207 -20.98 -21.68 -21.90
CA VAL A 207 -20.95 -21.33 -20.48
C VAL A 207 -22.34 -21.38 -19.85
N THR A 208 -23.34 -21.94 -20.53
CA THR A 208 -24.76 -21.97 -20.11
C THR A 208 -24.92 -22.55 -18.71
N ASN A 209 -24.18 -23.62 -18.41
CA ASN A 209 -24.24 -24.35 -17.13
C ASN A 209 -23.41 -23.70 -16.01
N LEU A 210 -22.71 -22.59 -16.26
CA LEU A 210 -22.00 -21.85 -15.23
C LEU A 210 -22.98 -20.94 -14.46
N PRO A 211 -22.95 -20.94 -13.12
CA PRO A 211 -23.67 -19.95 -12.33
C PRO A 211 -23.28 -18.50 -12.69
N PRO A 212 -24.14 -17.50 -12.45
CA PRO A 212 -23.74 -16.11 -12.58
C PRO A 212 -22.55 -15.77 -11.69
N GLY A 213 -21.57 -15.06 -12.23
CA GLY A 213 -20.35 -14.75 -11.50
C GLY A 213 -19.20 -14.26 -12.38
N LEU A 214 -18.07 -13.99 -11.72
CA LEU A 214 -16.82 -13.63 -12.37
C LEU A 214 -16.00 -14.89 -12.66
N TYR A 215 -15.45 -14.98 -13.87
CA TYR A 215 -14.66 -16.11 -14.33
C TYR A 215 -13.38 -15.68 -15.03
N LEU A 216 -12.37 -16.54 -14.97
CA LEU A 216 -11.13 -16.42 -15.74
C LEU A 216 -11.13 -17.45 -16.88
N LEU A 217 -11.08 -16.98 -18.12
CA LEU A 217 -10.86 -17.77 -19.33
C LEU A 217 -9.35 -17.91 -19.55
N LYS A 218 -8.89 -19.14 -19.80
CA LYS A 218 -7.53 -19.46 -20.23
C LYS A 218 -7.59 -20.21 -21.57
N VAL A 219 -7.06 -19.62 -22.63
CA VAL A 219 -7.00 -20.22 -23.97
C VAL A 219 -5.56 -20.66 -24.21
N ILE A 220 -5.35 -21.95 -24.36
CA ILE A 220 -4.04 -22.56 -24.60
C ILE A 220 -3.98 -22.89 -26.09
N THR A 221 -2.89 -22.48 -26.72
CA THR A 221 -2.59 -22.74 -28.11
C THR A 221 -1.35 -23.62 -28.22
N ASN A 222 -0.96 -23.95 -29.44
CA ASN A 222 0.28 -24.68 -29.71
C ASN A 222 1.56 -23.91 -29.32
N SER A 223 1.49 -22.58 -29.17
CA SER A 223 2.66 -21.74 -28.88
C SER A 223 2.52 -20.89 -27.61
N GLU A 224 1.29 -20.52 -27.25
CA GLU A 224 1.01 -19.45 -26.30
C GLU A 224 -0.20 -19.74 -25.42
N VAL A 225 -0.29 -18.99 -24.31
CA VAL A 225 -1.42 -19.04 -23.38
C VAL A 225 -1.99 -17.64 -23.21
N TYR A 226 -3.28 -17.48 -23.50
CA TYR A 226 -4.02 -16.24 -23.30
C TYR A 226 -4.94 -16.34 -22.09
N ASN A 227 -5.12 -15.21 -21.40
CA ASN A 227 -6.02 -15.11 -20.25
C ASN A 227 -6.96 -13.92 -20.41
N ALA A 228 -8.23 -14.08 -20.08
CA ALA A 228 -9.22 -12.99 -20.04
C ALA A 228 -10.20 -13.19 -18.87
N LYS A 229 -10.78 -12.10 -18.38
CA LYS A 229 -11.85 -12.15 -17.37
C LYS A 229 -13.19 -11.86 -18.02
N PHE A 230 -14.23 -12.61 -17.67
CA PHE A 230 -15.59 -12.35 -18.14
C PHE A 230 -16.63 -12.51 -17.03
N VAL A 231 -17.78 -11.88 -17.22
CA VAL A 231 -18.93 -11.96 -16.30
C VAL A 231 -20.03 -12.82 -16.92
N LYS A 232 -20.42 -13.89 -16.23
CA LYS A 232 -21.61 -14.69 -16.57
C LYS A 232 -22.83 -14.09 -15.88
N VAL A 233 -23.91 -13.92 -16.64
CA VAL A 233 -25.22 -13.50 -16.13
C VAL A 233 -26.28 -14.57 -16.43
N ASN A 234 -27.45 -14.48 -15.79
CA ASN A 234 -28.56 -15.40 -16.07
C ASN A 234 -29.06 -15.28 -17.51
N GLY A 235 -29.42 -16.42 -18.11
CA GLY A 235 -30.34 -16.44 -19.25
C GLY A 235 -31.69 -15.89 -18.79
N ASN A 236 -32.41 -15.19 -19.68
CA ASN A 236 -33.80 -14.82 -19.39
C ASN A 236 -34.70 -16.05 -19.46
#